data_AF-A0A3C0UFK6-F1
#
_entry.id   AF-A0A3C0UFK6-F1
#
_cell.length_a   1.000
_cell.length_b   1.000
_cell.length_c   1.000
_cell.angle_alpha   90.00
_cell.angle_beta   90.00
_cell.angle_gamma   90.00
#
_symmetry.space_group_name_H-M   'P 1'
#
loop_
_entity.id
_entity.type
_entity.pdbx_description
1 polymer ?
#
loop_
_entity_poly.entity_id
_entity_poly.type
_entity_poly.pdbx_seq_one_letter_code
_entity_poly.pdbx_strand_id
1 'polypeptide(L)'
;MVIHPPIVFLGYAGLAVPFAYAMDGLITGGNEYWVKPALAWALFSWSSLGAGIFIGGFWAYKVLGWGGYWAWDPVENSSLVPWLAAGA
;
A
#
# COMPACT_ATOMS: atom_id res chain seq x y z
N MET A 1 -5.38 -17.25 -5.72
CA MET A 1 -5.54 -16.96 -4.27
C MET A 1 -4.26 -17.12 -3.44
N VAL A 2 -3.07 -16.85 -3.98
CA VAL A 2 -1.83 -16.97 -3.17
C VAL A 2 -0.93 -15.74 -3.26
N ILE A 3 -0.97 -15.01 -4.38
CA ILE A 3 0.06 -14.01 -4.66
C ILE A 3 -0.33 -12.59 -4.22
N HIS A 4 -1.58 -12.16 -4.44
CA HIS A 4 -1.97 -10.78 -4.07
C HIS A 4 -1.99 -10.52 -2.56
N PRO A 5 -2.44 -11.42 -1.66
CA PRO A 5 -2.49 -11.09 -0.24
C PRO A 5 -1.09 -10.81 0.35
N PRO A 6 -0.06 -11.65 0.11
CA PRO A 6 1.30 -11.34 0.55
C PRO A 6 1.84 -10.00 0.01
N ILE A 7 1.53 -9.64 -1.23
CA ILE A 7 1.96 -8.37 -1.82
C ILE A 7 1.29 -7.18 -1.13
N VAL A 8 -0.02 -7.28 -0.86
CA VAL A 8 -0.76 -6.27 -0.10
C VAL A 8 -0.21 -6.14 1.33
N PHE A 9 0.06 -7.26 2.02
CA PHE A 9 0.65 -7.25 3.36
C PHE A 9 2.05 -6.66 3.39
N LEU A 10 2.88 -6.91 2.36
CA LEU A 10 4.19 -6.26 2.22
C LEU A 10 4.03 -4.73 2.08
N GLY A 11 3.04 -4.28 1.32
CA GLY A 11 2.69 -2.87 1.22
C GLY A 11 2.29 -2.25 2.56
N TYR A 12 1.41 -2.92 3.31
CA TYR A 12 1.01 -2.48 4.66
C TYR A 12 2.19 -2.43 5.64
N ALA A 13 3.00 -3.48 5.70
CA ALA A 13 4.16 -3.54 6.58
C ALA A 13 5.19 -2.48 6.21
N GLY A 14 5.39 -2.23 4.90
CA GLY A 14 6.31 -1.22 4.41
C GLY A 14 5.97 0.19 4.87
N LEU A 15 4.68 0.53 5.01
CA LEU A 15 4.23 1.85 5.50
C LEU A 15 4.64 2.13 6.96
N ALA A 16 5.02 1.10 7.74
CA ALA A 16 5.54 1.30 9.09
C ALA A 16 6.89 2.06 9.10
N VAL A 17 7.70 1.91 8.04
CA VAL A 17 9.02 2.54 7.94
C VAL A 17 8.94 4.07 7.77
N PRO A 18 8.21 4.62 6.78
CA PRO A 18 8.04 6.07 6.67
C PRO A 18 7.33 6.66 7.90
N PHE A 19 6.41 5.93 8.53
CA PHE A 19 5.81 6.34 9.81
C PHE A 19 6.86 6.49 10.91
N ALA A 20 7.76 5.52 11.08
CA ALA A 20 8.82 5.58 12.07
C ALA A 20 9.77 6.76 11.83
N TYR A 21 10.14 7.01 10.56
CA TYR A 21 10.94 8.17 10.17
C TYR A 21 10.24 9.52 10.44
N ALA A 22 8.94 9.62 10.13
CA ALA A 22 8.17 10.82 10.42
C ALA A 22 8.10 11.09 11.94
N MET A 23 7.93 10.03 12.75
CA MET A 23 7.95 10.14 14.20
C MET A 23 9.31 10.59 14.73
N ASP A 24 10.42 10.04 14.21
CA ASP A 24 11.77 10.45 14.55
C ASP A 24 12.00 11.94 14.22
N GLY A 25 11.55 12.40 13.05
CA GLY A 25 11.60 13.81 12.65
C GLY A 25 10.85 14.75 13.60
N LEU A 26 9.67 14.34 14.08
CA LEU A 26 8.89 15.09 15.06
C LEU A 26 9.58 15.17 16.43
N ILE A 27 10.19 14.06 16.87
CA ILE A 27 10.88 13.98 18.17
C ILE A 27 12.18 14.79 18.18
N THR A 28 12.93 14.76 17.07
CA THR A 28 14.25 15.40 16.95
C THR A 28 14.20 16.89 16.59
N GLY A 29 13.01 17.49 16.51
CA GLY A 29 12.84 18.92 16.31
C GLY A 29 12.81 19.36 14.84
N GLY A 30 12.29 18.52 13.95
CA GLY A 30 12.01 18.91 12.55
C GLY A 30 13.19 18.80 11.60
N ASN A 31 14.17 17.95 11.89
CA ASN A 31 15.25 17.68 10.95
C ASN A 31 14.70 16.94 9.71
N GLU A 32 15.19 17.23 8.51
CA GLU A 32 14.69 16.65 7.25
C GLU A 32 15.48 15.41 6.78
N TYR A 33 16.53 14.97 7.51
CA TYR A 33 17.34 13.81 7.08
C TYR A 33 16.53 12.53 6.87
N TRP A 34 15.39 12.39 7.55
CA TRP A 34 14.52 11.22 7.48
C TRP A 34 13.68 11.18 6.20
N VAL A 35 13.48 12.31 5.53
CA VAL A 35 12.56 12.43 4.38
C VAL A 35 13.01 11.58 3.20
N LYS A 36 14.31 11.65 2.84
CA LYS A 36 14.87 10.87 1.71
C LYS A 36 14.74 9.35 1.91
N PRO A 37 15.20 8.76 3.03
CA PRO A 37 15.03 7.33 3.24
C PRO A 37 13.55 6.94 3.42
N ALA A 38 12.72 7.77 4.05
CA ALA A 38 11.28 7.51 4.16
C ALA A 38 10.59 7.46 2.79
N LEU A 39 10.96 8.34 1.86
CA LEU A 39 10.38 8.37 0.51
C LEU A 39 10.64 7.07 -0.27
N ALA A 40 11.84 6.49 -0.17
CA ALA A 40 12.14 5.22 -0.83
C ALA A 40 11.22 4.10 -0.32
N TRP A 41 10.98 4.05 0.99
CA TRP A 41 10.06 3.08 1.59
C TRP A 41 8.59 3.38 1.29
N ALA A 42 8.20 4.65 1.23
CA ALA A 42 6.85 5.05 0.82
C ALA A 42 6.56 4.60 -0.62
N LEU A 43 7.48 4.83 -1.56
CA LEU A 43 7.36 4.39 -2.95
C LEU A 43 7.32 2.86 -3.10
N PHE A 44 8.15 2.15 -2.33
CA PHE A 44 8.11 0.68 -2.28
C PHE A 44 6.76 0.16 -1.79
N SER A 45 6.24 0.75 -0.71
CA SER A 45 4.98 0.37 -0.10
C SER A 45 3.80 0.67 -1.01
N TRP A 46 3.79 1.88 -1.60
CA TRP A 46 2.78 2.32 -2.56
C TRP A 46 2.75 1.43 -3.80
N SER A 47 3.92 1.10 -4.34
CA SER A 47 4.03 0.22 -5.51
C SER A 47 3.57 -1.20 -5.19
N SER A 48 3.88 -1.72 -4.00
CA SER A 48 3.43 -3.04 -3.53
C SER A 48 1.92 -3.07 -3.35
N LEU A 49 1.33 -2.07 -2.67
CA LEU A 49 -0.13 -1.93 -2.53
C LEU A 49 -0.81 -1.88 -3.90
N GLY A 50 -0.29 -1.06 -4.83
CA GLY A 50 -0.81 -0.96 -6.19
C GLY A 50 -0.79 -2.30 -6.93
N ALA A 51 0.36 -2.99 -6.92
CA ALA A 51 0.48 -4.31 -7.54
C ALA A 51 -0.49 -5.33 -6.91
N GLY A 52 -0.63 -5.30 -5.59
CA GLY A 52 -1.57 -6.14 -4.85
C GLY A 52 -3.02 -5.92 -5.28
N ILE A 53 -3.46 -4.65 -5.34
CA ILE A 53 -4.80 -4.24 -5.80
C ILE A 53 -5.04 -4.69 -7.24
N PHE A 54 -4.09 -4.46 -8.16
CA PHE A 54 -4.24 -4.86 -9.56
C PHE A 54 -4.38 -6.38 -9.73
N ILE A 55 -3.51 -7.15 -9.07
CA ILE A 55 -3.55 -8.63 -9.15
C ILE A 55 -4.80 -9.18 -8.46
N GLY A 56 -5.21 -8.59 -7.33
CA GLY A 56 -6.41 -8.91 -6.59
C GLY A 56 -7.68 -8.68 -7.42
N GLY A 57 -7.83 -7.46 -7.95
CA GLY A 57 -8.94 -7.09 -8.84
C GLY A 57 -9.03 -7.97 -10.10
N PHE A 58 -7.89 -8.30 -10.72
CA PHE A 58 -7.86 -9.25 -11.85
C PHE A 58 -8.34 -10.65 -11.45
N TRP A 59 -7.95 -11.12 -10.26
CA TRP A 59 -8.41 -12.40 -9.74
C TRP A 59 -9.90 -12.38 -9.40
N ALA A 60 -10.38 -11.33 -8.73
CA ALA A 60 -11.79 -11.18 -8.34
C ALA A 60 -12.69 -11.17 -9.58
N TYR A 61 -12.26 -10.46 -10.63
CA TYR A 61 -12.91 -10.47 -11.94
C TYR A 61 -13.01 -11.89 -12.53
N LYS A 62 -11.93 -12.67 -12.48
CA LYS A 62 -11.90 -14.02 -13.07
C LYS A 62 -12.63 -15.09 -12.26
N VAL A 63 -12.59 -15.04 -10.93
CA VAL A 63 -13.02 -16.15 -10.08
C VAL A 63 -14.35 -15.88 -9.40
N LEU A 64 -14.55 -14.67 -8.88
CA LEU A 64 -15.78 -14.33 -8.19
C LEU A 64 -16.81 -13.69 -9.14
N GLY A 65 -16.37 -13.24 -10.32
CA GLY A 65 -17.25 -12.85 -11.41
C GLY A 65 -18.20 -11.71 -11.06
N TRP A 66 -17.75 -10.74 -10.25
CA TRP A 66 -18.59 -9.69 -9.63
C TRP A 66 -19.26 -8.70 -10.63
N GLY A 67 -19.61 -9.11 -11.84
CA GLY A 67 -20.43 -8.32 -12.76
C GLY A 67 -19.72 -7.13 -13.41
N GLY A 68 -18.41 -6.94 -13.20
CA GLY A 68 -17.66 -5.86 -13.85
C GLY A 68 -16.22 -5.69 -13.36
N TYR A 69 -15.49 -4.77 -14.00
CA TYR A 69 -14.07 -4.48 -13.74
C TYR A 69 -13.79 -3.88 -12.33
N TRP A 70 -14.83 -3.34 -11.67
CA TRP A 70 -14.73 -2.56 -10.41
C TRP A 70 -15.40 -3.22 -9.21
N ALA A 71 -15.83 -4.46 -9.36
CA ALA A 71 -16.56 -5.13 -8.31
C ALA A 71 -15.54 -5.96 -7.51
N TRP A 72 -14.82 -5.21 -6.69
CA TRP A 72 -13.66 -5.66 -5.93
C TRP A 72 -14.06 -6.27 -4.61
N ASP A 73 -13.28 -7.23 -4.14
CA ASP A 73 -13.53 -7.81 -2.84
C ASP A 73 -13.15 -6.83 -1.71
N PRO A 74 -13.61 -7.07 -0.46
CA PRO A 74 -13.36 -6.17 0.66
C PRO A 74 -11.87 -5.85 0.89
N VAL A 75 -10.97 -6.77 0.54
CA VAL A 75 -9.51 -6.60 0.68
C VAL A 75 -9.02 -5.50 -0.24
N GLU A 76 -9.33 -5.53 -1.55
CA GLU A 76 -8.85 -4.48 -2.44
C GLU A 76 -9.44 -3.11 -2.08
N ASN A 77 -10.73 -3.07 -1.75
CA ASN A 77 -11.39 -1.83 -1.32
C ASN A 77 -10.73 -1.22 -0.08
N SER A 78 -10.42 -2.04 0.93
CA SER A 78 -9.75 -1.58 2.14
C SER A 78 -8.30 -1.14 1.89
N SER A 79 -7.62 -1.77 0.94
CA SER A 79 -6.25 -1.44 0.55
C SER A 79 -6.13 -0.22 -0.36
N LEU A 80 -7.22 0.22 -1.00
CA LEU A 80 -7.24 1.43 -1.82
C LEU A 80 -7.03 2.70 -0.97
N VAL A 81 -7.60 2.75 0.24
CA VAL A 81 -7.47 3.90 1.16
C VAL A 81 -6.01 4.24 1.49
N PRO A 82 -5.19 3.31 2.02
CA PRO A 82 -3.78 3.58 2.28
C PRO A 82 -2.97 3.80 1.00
N TRP A 83 -3.35 3.19 -0.13
CA TRP A 83 -2.69 3.43 -1.42
C TRP A 83 -2.87 4.87 -1.90
N LEU A 84 -4.08 5.43 -1.77
CA LEU A 84 -4.36 6.84 -2.07
C LEU A 84 -3.66 7.76 -1.07
N ALA A 85 -3.74 7.46 0.23
CA ALA A 85 -3.15 8.30 1.27
C ALA A 85 -1.61 8.35 1.21
N ALA A 86 -0.96 7.27 0.78
CA ALA A 86 0.49 7.22 0.63
C ALA A 86 1.00 7.82 -0.70
N GLY A 87 0.13 7.98 -1.69
CA GLY A 87 0.46 8.53 -3.01
C GLY A 87 0.01 9.98 -3.24
N ALA A 88 -0.79 10.55 -2.33
CA ALA A 88 -1.25 11.94 -2.35
C ALA A 88 -0.23 12.87 -1.69
#